data_AF-A0A967MWT1-F1
#
_entry.id   AF-A0A967MWT1-F1
#
_cell.length_a   1.000
_cell.length_b   1.000
_cell.length_c   1.000
_cell.angle_alpha   90.00
_cell.angle_beta   90.00
_cell.angle_gamma   90.00
#
_symmetry.space_group_name_H-M   'P 1'
#
loop_
_entity.id
_entity.type
_entity.pdbx_description
1 polymer ?
#
loop_
_entity_poly.entity_id
_entity_poly.type
_entity_poly.pdbx_seq_one_letter_code
_entity_poly.pdbx_strand_id
1 'polypeptide(L)' 'ALVDDARLVLDVGAYTGVFALLAAKRSRAAEVHGYEVVPTVAQAARDNVTANGLQ' A
#
# COMPACT_ATOMS: atom_id res chain seq x y z
N ALA A 1 -7.69 3.02 14.15
CA ALA A 1 -7.98 1.87 15.02
C ALA A 1 -7.43 0.59 14.40
N LEU A 2 -8.04 0.02 13.36
CA LEU A 2 -7.61 -1.30 12.84
C LEU A 2 -6.14 -1.37 12.38
N VAL A 3 -5.65 -0.35 11.65
CA VAL A 3 -4.25 -0.29 11.20
C VAL A 3 -3.27 0.04 12.33
N ASP A 4 -3.72 0.68 13.41
CA ASP A 4 -2.83 1.15 14.47
C ASP A 4 -2.22 -0.03 15.26
N ASP A 5 -2.94 -1.15 15.35
CA ASP A 5 -2.49 -2.40 16.03
C ASP A 5 -1.95 -3.46 15.05
N ALA A 6 -1.99 -3.21 13.74
CA ALA A 6 -1.57 -4.16 12.73
C ALA A 6 -0.05 -4.16 12.56
N ARG A 7 0.57 -5.35 12.59
CA ARG A 7 1.98 -5.53 12.17
C ARG A 7 2.14 -5.63 10.66
N LEU A 8 1.09 -6.10 9.97
CA LEU A 8 1.09 -6.35 8.53
C LEU A 8 -0.30 -6.05 7.95
N VAL A 9 -0.33 -5.41 6.78
CA VAL A 9 -1.52 -5.11 5.99
C VAL A 9 -1.35 -5.68 4.59
N LEU A 10 -2.36 -6.40 4.11
CA LEU A 10 -2.42 -6.90 2.74
C LEU A 10 -3.60 -6.25 2.01
N ASP A 11 -3.29 -5.47 0.97
CA ASP A 11 -4.24 -4.78 0.10
C ASP A 11 -4.40 -5.56 -1.21
N VAL A 12 -5.46 -6.37 -1.29
CA VAL A 12 -5.75 -7.25 -2.46
C VAL A 12 -6.64 -6.51 -3.45
N GLY A 13 -6.21 -6.43 -4.71
CA GLY A 13 -6.85 -5.56 -5.69
C GLY A 13 -6.48 -4.10 -5.43
N ALA A 14 -5.19 -3.86 -5.21
CA ALA A 14 -4.66 -2.59 -4.74
C ALA A 14 -4.92 -1.43 -5.72
N TYR A 15 -5.26 -1.71 -6.98
CA TYR A 15 -5.45 -0.71 -8.03
C TYR A 15 -4.25 0.25 -8.06
N THR A 16 -4.44 1.54 -7.83
CA THR A 16 -3.36 2.55 -7.80
C THR A 16 -2.69 2.71 -6.42
N GLY A 17 -2.98 1.84 -5.45
CA GLY A 17 -2.30 1.74 -4.16
C GLY A 17 -2.78 2.71 -3.07
N VAL A 18 -3.94 3.35 -3.24
CA VAL A 18 -4.42 4.40 -2.32
C VAL A 18 -4.61 3.87 -0.90
N PHE A 19 -5.18 2.68 -0.71
CA PHE A 19 -5.37 2.12 0.62
C PHE A 19 -4.05 1.68 1.26
N ALA A 20 -3.17 1.05 0.51
CA ALA A 20 -1.80 0.77 0.95
C ALA A 20 -1.07 2.05 1.43
N LEU A 21 -1.16 3.15 0.69
CA LEU A 21 -0.56 4.43 1.07
C LEU A 21 -1.15 5.00 2.37
N LEU A 22 -2.47 4.94 2.53
CA LEU A 22 -3.13 5.40 3.75
C LEU A 22 -2.75 4.53 4.96
N ALA A 23 -2.64 3.21 4.77
CA ALA A 23 -2.18 2.29 5.80
C ALA A 23 -0.74 2.63 6.23
N ALA A 24 0.17 2.81 5.28
CA ALA A 24 1.58 3.17 5.54
C ALA A 24 1.72 4.54 6.23
N LYS A 25 0.89 5.53 5.87
CA LYS A 25 0.88 6.85 6.54
C LYS A 25 0.34 6.77 7.95
N ARG A 26 -0.64 5.90 8.20
CA ARG A 26 -1.32 5.79 9.49
C ARG A 26 -0.49 5.03 10.52
N SER A 27 0.17 3.94 10.12
CA SER A 27 1.05 3.17 11.00
C SER A 27 2.42 2.98 10.35
N ARG A 28 3.43 3.66 10.88
CA ARG A 28 4.84 3.51 10.44
C ARG A 28 5.47 2.18 10.84
N ALA A 29 4.82 1.43 11.74
CA ALA A 29 5.30 0.14 12.23
C ALA A 29 4.72 -1.03 11.44
N ALA A 30 3.66 -0.80 10.64
CA ALA A 30 3.03 -1.84 9.84
C ALA A 30 3.76 -2.02 8.51
N GLU A 31 4.03 -3.28 8.15
CA GLU A 31 4.43 -3.63 6.79
C GLU A 31 3.18 -3.68 5.90
N VAL A 32 3.24 -3.09 4.70
CA VAL A 32 2.08 -3.00 3.80
C VAL A 32 2.43 -3.63 2.46
N HIS A 33 1.67 -4.65 2.07
CA HIS A 33 1.80 -5.30 0.77
C HIS A 33 0.58 -5.02 -0.09
N GLY A 34 0.81 -4.51 -1.30
CA GLY A 34 -0.22 -4.36 -2.32
C GLY A 34 -0.13 -5.45 -3.39
N TYR A 35 -1.25 -6.06 -3.74
CA TYR A 35 -1.36 -6.99 -4.86
C TYR A 35 -2.35 -6.45 -5.90
N GLU A 36 -1.90 -6.37 -7.14
CA GLU A 36 -2.73 -5.99 -8.30
C GLU A 36 -2.42 -6.94 -9.45
N VAL A 37 -3.48 -7.47 -10.09
CA VAL A 37 -3.36 -8.50 -11.12
C VAL A 37 -3.05 -7.89 -12.50
N VAL A 38 -3.48 -6.65 -12.75
CA VAL A 38 -3.24 -5.96 -14.02
C VAL A 38 -1.87 -5.28 -14.00
N PRO A 39 -0.89 -5.71 -14.82
CA PRO A 39 0.51 -5.25 -14.68
C PRO A 39 0.71 -3.73 -14.82
N THR A 40 -0.02 -3.08 -15.73
CA THR A 40 0.06 -1.63 -15.93
C THR A 40 -0.48 -0.85 -14.74
N VAL A 41 -1.51 -1.38 -14.07
CA VAL A 41 -2.09 -0.79 -12.88
C VAL A 41 -1.17 -1.01 -11.67
N ALA A 42 -0.60 -2.22 -11.54
CA ALA A 42 0.42 -2.50 -10.53
C ALA A 42 1.64 -1.58 -10.65
N GLN A 43 2.05 -1.23 -11.87
CA GLN A 43 3.12 -0.25 -12.08
C GLN A 43 2.70 1.14 -11.60
N ALA A 44 1.49 1.60 -11.90
CA ALA A 44 0.98 2.88 -11.39
C ALA A 44 0.93 2.91 -9.85
N ALA A 45 0.59 1.79 -9.19
CA ALA A 45 0.67 1.69 -7.74
C ALA A 45 2.10 1.86 -7.22
N ARG A 46 3.09 1.21 -7.84
CA ARG A 46 4.51 1.35 -7.48
C ARG A 46 5.01 2.77 -7.67
N ASP A 47 4.60 3.43 -8.76
CA ASP A 47 4.97 4.81 -9.03
C ASP A 47 4.40 5.74 -7.94
N ASN A 48 3.16 5.51 -7.51
CA ASN A 48 2.54 6.24 -6.40
C ASN A 48 3.22 5.98 -5.05
N VAL A 49 3.60 4.73 -4.77
CA VAL A 49 4.40 4.36 -3.58
C VAL A 49 5.73 5.14 -3.58
N THR A 50 6.45 5.11 -4.70
CA THR A 50 7.72 5.84 -4.87
C THR A 50 7.53 7.35 -4.72
N ALA A 51 6.48 7.92 -5.32
CA ALA A 51 6.16 9.35 -5.22
C ALA A 51 5.83 9.80 -3.78
N ASN A 52 5.43 8.88 -2.90
CA ASN A 52 5.22 9.14 -1.48
C ASN A 52 6.46 8.82 -0.61
N GLY A 53 7.61 8.53 -1.22
CA GLY A 53 8.85 8.21 -0.51
C GLY A 53 8.83 6.86 0.21
N LEU A 54 8.02 5.92 -0.28
CA LEU A 54 7.88 4.56 0.26
C LEU A 54 8.45 3.53 -0.73
N GLN A 55 8.58 2.27 -0.30
CA GLN A 55 9.03 1.13 -1.10
C GLN A 55 8.15 -0.09 -0.87
#